data_AF-A0A2P5CM24-F1
#
_entry.id   AF-A0A2P5CM24-F1
#
_cell.length_a   1.000
_cell.length_b   1.000
_cell.length_c   1.000
_cell.angle_alpha   90.00
_cell.angle_beta   90.00
_cell.angle_gamma   90.00
#
_symmetry.space_group_name_H-M   'P 1'
#
loop_
_entity.id
_entity.type
_entity.pdbx_description
1 polymer ?
#
loop_
_entity_poly.entity_id
_entity_poly.type
_entity_poly.pdbx_seq_one_letter_code
_entity_poly.pdbx_strand_id
1 'polypeptide(L)'
;MDVRKIVVVVEEVEAARTALQWALHNLVRYGDLITLLHVFPSLRSRSKTKSRLLRLKGFQLALSFQDTCCNNFPNTKVEIIVTEGDQEGRKISDMVTEIGASALVVGLHDHSFLYKLAMAHNDITKSFSCRVLAIRQPPSSSPSGTKTRRTSTAPLSLDSSTNVDFSQIEIAGLRLPDLPSPKIPYRICPSPSAIIWRSRKSRRK
;
A
#
# COMPACT_ATOMS: atom_id res chain seq x y z
N MET A 1 0.89 -11.76 28.07
CA MET A 1 0.93 -10.68 27.05
C MET A 1 0.99 -11.38 25.71
N ASP A 2 0.00 -11.17 24.85
CA ASP A 2 -0.05 -11.84 23.56
C ASP A 2 1.07 -11.31 22.65
N VAL A 3 1.88 -12.21 22.11
CA VAL A 3 2.97 -11.86 21.18
C VAL A 3 2.35 -11.33 19.89
N ARG A 4 2.53 -10.03 19.62
CA ARG A 4 2.00 -9.43 18.39
C ARG A 4 2.95 -9.71 17.24
N LYS A 5 2.38 -10.17 16.14
CA LYS A 5 3.10 -10.36 14.87
C LYS A 5 2.88 -9.12 14.02
N ILE A 6 3.97 -8.50 13.60
CA ILE A 6 3.97 -7.31 12.75
C ILE A 6 4.65 -7.71 11.44
N VAL A 7 3.93 -7.62 10.33
CA VAL A 7 4.49 -7.91 9.00
C VAL A 7 4.91 -6.61 8.35
N VAL A 8 6.13 -6.55 7.84
CA VAL A 8 6.64 -5.40 7.07
C VAL A 8 6.95 -5.88 5.65
N VAL A 9 6.38 -5.20 4.66
CA VAL A 9 6.65 -5.53 3.25
C VAL A 9 7.96 -4.90 2.81
N VAL A 10 8.83 -5.74 2.26
CA VAL A 10 10.20 -5.39 1.90
C VAL A 10 10.31 -5.24 0.39
N GLU A 11 10.64 -4.03 -0.05
CA GLU A 11 10.82 -3.67 -1.45
C GLU A 11 12.17 -2.95 -1.66
N GLU A 12 12.67 -2.93 -2.90
CA GLU A 12 13.94 -2.26 -3.28
C GLU A 12 13.74 -0.74 -3.45
N VAL A 13 13.11 -0.10 -2.46
CA VAL A 13 12.73 1.33 -2.49
C VAL A 13 12.98 1.96 -1.11
N GLU A 14 13.43 3.21 -1.08
CA GLU A 14 13.73 3.92 0.16
C GLU A 14 12.48 4.15 1.04
N ALA A 15 11.30 4.27 0.42
CA ALA A 15 10.03 4.33 1.13
C ALA A 15 9.79 3.09 2.02
N ALA A 16 10.25 1.90 1.60
CA ALA A 16 10.12 0.69 2.40
C ALA A 16 11.07 0.71 3.63
N ARG A 17 12.27 1.27 3.48
CA ARG A 17 13.22 1.45 4.60
C ARG A 17 12.69 2.46 5.62
N THR A 18 12.14 3.57 5.13
CA THR A 18 11.47 4.57 5.98
C THR A 18 10.30 3.95 6.73
N ALA A 19 9.49 3.12 6.05
CA ALA A 19 8.38 2.41 6.66
C ALA A 19 8.83 1.45 7.76
N LEU A 20 9.92 0.70 7.53
CA LEU A 20 10.51 -0.17 8.55
C LEU A 20 10.99 0.65 9.76
N GLN A 21 11.74 1.72 9.54
CA GLN A 21 12.24 2.57 10.62
C GLN A 21 11.10 3.14 11.46
N TRP A 22 10.05 3.66 10.82
CA TRP A 22 8.88 4.15 11.53
C TRP A 22 8.17 3.04 12.31
N ALA A 23 8.06 1.81 11.76
CA ALA A 23 7.47 0.68 12.46
C ALA A 23 8.25 0.31 13.73
N LEU A 24 9.58 0.29 13.63
CA LEU A 24 10.47 -0.01 14.76
C LEU A 24 10.33 1.02 15.88
N HIS A 25 10.21 2.31 15.56
CA HIS A 25 10.06 3.37 16.57
C HIS A 25 8.65 3.47 17.16
N ASN A 26 7.59 3.18 16.40
CA ASN A 26 6.21 3.49 16.82
C ASN A 26 5.38 2.27 17.20
N LEU A 27 5.62 1.11 16.58
CA LEU A 27 4.77 -0.08 16.75
C LEU A 27 5.40 -1.13 17.64
N VAL A 28 6.70 -1.37 17.44
CA VAL A 28 7.42 -2.50 18.00
C VAL A 28 7.68 -2.27 19.49
N ARG A 29 7.25 -3.23 20.30
CA ARG A 29 7.53 -3.30 21.73
C ARG A 29 8.35 -4.55 22.05
N TYR A 30 8.87 -4.61 23.27
CA TYR A 30 9.56 -5.80 23.76
C TYR A 30 8.63 -7.02 23.70
N GLY A 31 9.09 -8.09 23.06
CA GLY A 31 8.33 -9.33 22.87
C GLY A 31 7.50 -9.41 21.58
N ASP A 32 7.43 -8.34 20.79
CA ASP A 32 6.79 -8.40 19.46
C ASP A 32 7.69 -9.14 18.44
N LEU A 33 7.07 -9.79 17.45
CA LEU A 33 7.75 -10.49 16.37
C LEU A 33 7.56 -9.74 15.06
N ILE A 34 8.67 -9.37 14.41
CA ILE A 34 8.68 -8.67 13.14
C ILE A 34 8.94 -9.69 12.03
N THR A 35 8.06 -9.76 11.05
CA THR A 35 8.23 -10.60 9.87
C THR A 35 8.49 -9.71 8.65
N LEU A 36 9.69 -9.80 8.10
CA LEU A 36 10.12 -9.16 6.87
C LEU A 36 9.65 -10.01 5.68
N LEU A 37 8.61 -9.54 4.99
CA LEU A 37 8.00 -10.23 3.87
C LEU A 37 8.46 -9.61 2.54
N HIS A 38 9.22 -10.37 1.75
CA HIS A 38 9.53 -10.02 0.36
C HIS A 38 8.77 -10.92 -0.60
N VAL A 39 8.05 -10.30 -1.55
CA VAL A 39 7.34 -11.01 -2.61
C VAL A 39 7.98 -10.69 -3.94
N PHE A 40 8.54 -11.70 -4.60
CA PHE A 40 9.09 -11.55 -5.95
C PHE A 40 8.07 -12.02 -7.00
N PRO A 41 8.07 -11.38 -8.19
CA PRO A 41 7.07 -11.66 -9.20
C PRO A 41 7.23 -13.08 -9.78
N SER A 42 6.12 -13.78 -9.97
CA SER A 42 6.11 -15.04 -10.72
C SER A 42 6.42 -14.81 -12.20
N LEU A 43 7.42 -15.52 -12.73
CA LEU A 43 7.79 -15.46 -14.13
C LEU A 43 6.95 -16.46 -14.93
N ARG A 44 6.18 -15.98 -15.93
CA ARG A 44 5.40 -16.85 -16.84
C ARG A 44 6.24 -17.92 -17.54
N SER A 45 7.53 -17.62 -17.77
CA SER A 45 8.53 -18.58 -18.26
C SER A 45 9.26 -19.22 -17.09
N ARG A 46 8.98 -20.51 -16.84
CA ARG A 46 9.51 -21.31 -15.72
C ARG A 46 11.00 -21.68 -15.86
N SER A 47 11.87 -20.70 -16.11
CA SER A 47 13.30 -20.92 -15.92
C SER A 47 13.57 -21.03 -14.42
N LYS A 48 13.76 -22.27 -13.93
CA LYS A 48 14.09 -22.55 -12.53
C LYS A 48 15.28 -21.74 -12.04
N THR A 49 16.28 -21.51 -12.91
CA THR A 49 17.46 -20.69 -12.60
C THR A 49 17.10 -19.23 -12.32
N LYS A 50 16.24 -18.61 -13.15
CA LYS A 50 15.81 -17.22 -12.95
C LYS A 50 15.00 -17.06 -11.66
N SER A 51 14.09 -17.98 -11.36
CA SER A 51 13.31 -17.96 -10.10
C SER A 51 14.21 -18.07 -8.87
N ARG A 52 15.22 -18.97 -8.90
CA ARG A 52 16.22 -19.08 -7.83
C ARG A 52 17.00 -17.79 -7.61
N LEU A 53 17.40 -17.11 -8.69
CA LEU A 53 18.10 -15.82 -8.61
C LEU A 53 17.23 -14.75 -7.95
N LEU A 54 15.95 -14.63 -8.35
CA LEU A 54 15.03 -13.67 -7.74
C LEU A 54 14.81 -13.94 -6.25
N ARG A 55 14.66 -15.20 -5.86
CA ARG A 55 14.55 -15.60 -4.45
C ARG A 55 15.80 -15.24 -3.65
N LEU A 56 16.99 -15.47 -4.21
CA LEU A 56 18.27 -15.08 -3.57
C LEU A 56 18.39 -13.56 -3.44
N LYS A 57 18.06 -12.81 -4.50
CA LYS A 57 18.07 -11.33 -4.47
C LYS A 57 17.11 -10.81 -3.41
N GLY A 58 15.90 -11.36 -3.35
CA GLY A 58 14.89 -11.02 -2.34
C GLY A 58 15.34 -11.32 -0.90
N PHE A 59 16.01 -12.46 -0.70
CA PHE A 59 16.56 -12.81 0.61
C PHE A 59 17.71 -11.88 1.02
N GLN A 60 18.63 -11.56 0.10
CA GLN A 60 19.70 -10.59 0.35
C GLN A 60 19.14 -9.20 0.70
N LEU A 61 18.07 -8.79 0.03
CA LEU A 61 17.39 -7.54 0.32
C LEU A 61 16.77 -7.57 1.72
N ALA A 62 16.06 -8.63 2.08
CA ALA A 62 15.50 -8.79 3.42
C ALA A 62 16.57 -8.82 4.53
N LEU A 63 17.75 -9.40 4.27
CA LEU A 63 18.89 -9.34 5.19
C LEU A 63 19.34 -7.90 5.44
N SER A 64 19.44 -7.06 4.42
CA SER A 64 19.81 -5.64 4.61
C SER A 64 18.81 -4.87 5.49
N PHE A 65 17.52 -5.24 5.42
CA PHE A 65 16.49 -4.69 6.29
C PHE A 65 16.62 -5.25 7.71
N GLN A 66 16.92 -6.53 7.86
CA GLN A 66 17.17 -7.16 9.15
C GLN A 66 18.37 -6.53 9.85
N ASP A 67 19.47 -6.26 9.15
CA ASP A 67 20.64 -5.57 9.71
C ASP A 67 20.26 -4.20 10.26
N THR A 68 19.38 -3.48 9.55
CA THR A 68 18.84 -2.19 10.00
C THR A 68 17.99 -2.34 11.27
N CYS A 69 17.19 -3.42 11.38
CA CYS A 69 16.45 -3.73 12.61
C CYS A 69 17.38 -4.03 13.78
N CYS A 70 18.34 -4.94 13.59
CA CYS A 70 19.24 -5.41 14.65
C CYS A 70 20.13 -4.28 15.20
N ASN A 71 20.59 -3.38 14.33
CA ASN A 71 21.43 -2.25 14.74
C ASN A 71 20.67 -1.23 15.61
N ASN A 72 19.40 -0.96 15.30
CA ASN A 72 18.59 0.00 16.04
C ASN A 72 17.90 -0.62 17.26
N PHE A 73 17.55 -1.91 17.20
CA PHE A 73 16.74 -2.60 18.22
C PHE A 73 17.21 -4.06 18.43
N PRO A 74 18.31 -4.30 19.17
CA PRO A 74 18.96 -5.61 19.29
C PRO A 74 18.09 -6.70 19.96
N ASN A 75 17.04 -6.32 20.68
CA ASN A 75 16.16 -7.25 21.40
C ASN A 75 14.90 -7.65 20.61
N THR A 76 14.80 -7.28 19.33
CA THR A 76 13.61 -7.58 18.51
C THR A 76 13.79 -8.90 17.77
N LYS A 77 12.76 -9.75 17.80
CA LYS A 77 12.77 -11.01 17.05
C LYS A 77 12.35 -10.74 15.61
N VAL A 78 13.29 -10.90 14.68
CA VAL A 78 13.07 -10.68 13.25
C VAL A 78 13.07 -12.02 12.50
N GLU A 79 12.05 -12.24 11.68
CA GLU A 79 11.89 -13.38 10.79
C GLU A 79 11.87 -12.92 9.33
N ILE A 80 12.52 -13.65 8.43
CA ILE A 80 12.53 -13.33 6.99
C ILE A 80 11.71 -14.36 6.25
N ILE A 81 10.75 -13.87 5.46
CA ILE A 81 9.93 -14.69 4.57
C ILE A 81 10.05 -14.16 3.16
N VAL A 82 10.54 -15.01 2.25
CA VAL A 82 10.67 -14.70 0.83
C VAL A 82 9.78 -15.66 0.04
N THR A 83 8.78 -15.11 -0.64
CA THR A 83 7.77 -15.91 -1.36
C THR A 83 7.60 -15.45 -2.79
N GLU A 84 7.26 -16.40 -3.67
CA GLU A 84 6.82 -16.09 -5.03
C GLU A 84 5.36 -15.67 -4.98
N GLY A 85 5.02 -14.59 -5.67
CA GLY A 85 3.66 -14.10 -5.70
C GLY A 85 3.29 -13.35 -6.97
N ASP A 86 2.00 -13.09 -7.09
CA ASP A 86 1.42 -12.35 -8.19
C ASP A 86 1.62 -10.84 -8.00
N GLN A 87 1.72 -10.12 -9.11
CA GLN A 87 1.87 -8.65 -9.07
C GLN A 87 0.65 -7.94 -8.47
N GLU A 88 -0.48 -8.63 -8.36
CA GLU A 88 -1.77 -8.14 -7.87
C GLU A 88 -1.85 -8.11 -6.33
N GLY A 89 -0.85 -8.62 -5.60
CA GLY A 89 -0.77 -8.50 -4.14
C GLY A 89 -1.61 -9.51 -3.34
N ARG A 90 -2.38 -10.38 -4.00
CA ARG A 90 -3.15 -11.46 -3.34
C ARG A 90 -2.28 -12.40 -2.49
N LYS A 91 -1.08 -12.71 -2.98
CA LYS A 91 -0.15 -13.54 -2.20
C LYS A 91 0.23 -12.88 -0.87
N ILE A 92 0.34 -11.55 -0.83
CA ILE A 92 0.66 -10.81 0.40
C ILE A 92 -0.50 -10.94 1.39
N SER A 93 -1.75 -10.77 0.96
CA SER A 93 -2.91 -10.96 1.84
C SER A 93 -3.02 -12.36 2.42
N ASP A 94 -2.77 -13.37 1.59
CA ASP A 94 -2.82 -14.76 2.04
C ASP A 94 -1.74 -15.03 3.10
N MET A 95 -0.50 -14.60 2.83
CA MET A 95 0.62 -14.76 3.77
C MET A 95 0.38 -14.01 5.07
N VAL A 96 -0.13 -12.78 5.03
CA VAL A 96 -0.44 -11.97 6.22
C VAL A 96 -1.50 -12.64 7.08
N THR A 97 -2.49 -13.27 6.45
CA THR A 97 -3.55 -14.03 7.12
C THR A 97 -3.01 -15.32 7.73
N GLU A 98 -2.18 -16.06 7.00
CA GLU A 98 -1.52 -17.30 7.46
C GLU A 98 -0.60 -17.06 8.65
N ILE A 99 0.17 -15.96 8.62
CA ILE A 99 1.02 -15.55 9.74
C ILE A 99 0.18 -15.19 10.96
N GLY A 100 -1.07 -14.72 10.77
CA GLY A 100 -1.90 -14.15 11.82
C GLY A 100 -1.35 -12.80 12.28
N ALA A 101 -0.97 -11.94 11.33
CA ALA A 101 -0.41 -10.64 11.63
C ALA A 101 -1.46 -9.74 12.32
N SER A 102 -1.01 -8.98 13.32
CA SER A 102 -1.81 -7.94 13.97
C SER A 102 -1.77 -6.61 13.20
N ALA A 103 -0.65 -6.35 12.52
CA ALA A 103 -0.45 -5.17 11.69
C ALA A 103 0.41 -5.51 10.45
N LEU A 104 0.10 -4.84 9.35
CA LEU A 104 0.85 -4.87 8.09
C LEU A 104 1.39 -3.48 7.80
N VAL A 105 2.70 -3.34 7.64
CA VAL A 105 3.38 -2.08 7.36
C VAL A 105 3.94 -2.08 5.95
N VAL A 106 3.73 -0.97 5.24
CA VAL A 106 4.07 -0.83 3.82
C VAL A 106 4.67 0.55 3.54
N GLY A 107 5.71 0.61 2.71
CA GLY A 107 6.20 1.87 2.14
C GLY A 107 5.32 2.36 0.99
N LEU A 108 4.67 3.51 1.17
CA LEU A 108 3.83 4.12 0.14
C LEU A 108 4.69 4.86 -0.89
N HIS A 109 4.64 4.38 -2.13
CA HIS A 109 5.28 4.98 -3.31
C HIS A 109 4.51 4.56 -4.58
N ASP A 110 4.77 5.23 -5.71
CA ASP A 110 3.94 5.15 -6.94
C ASP A 110 3.79 3.73 -7.52
N HIS A 111 4.76 2.85 -7.28
CA HIS A 111 4.76 1.46 -7.74
C HIS A 111 4.59 0.42 -6.63
N SER A 112 4.15 0.86 -5.45
CA SER A 112 3.95 0.00 -4.28
C SER A 112 2.93 -1.09 -4.55
N PHE A 113 3.08 -2.21 -3.85
CA PHE A 113 2.09 -3.28 -3.94
C PHE A 113 0.68 -2.81 -3.56
N LEU A 114 0.56 -1.84 -2.62
CA LEU A 114 -0.73 -1.31 -2.20
C LEU A 114 -1.48 -0.63 -3.35
N TYR A 115 -0.80 0.16 -4.19
CA TYR A 115 -1.44 0.73 -5.37
C TYR A 115 -1.82 -0.35 -6.39
N LYS A 116 -0.96 -1.35 -6.62
CA LYS A 116 -1.26 -2.46 -7.53
C LYS A 116 -2.48 -3.25 -7.05
N LEU A 117 -2.57 -3.52 -5.76
CA LEU A 117 -3.69 -4.17 -5.12
C LEU A 117 -4.97 -3.32 -5.24
N ALA A 118 -4.87 -2.01 -5.03
CA ALA A 118 -5.99 -1.07 -5.19
C ALA A 118 -6.55 -1.02 -6.61
N MET A 119 -5.68 -1.10 -7.61
CA MET A 119 -6.08 -1.10 -9.02
C MET A 119 -6.65 -2.44 -9.46
N ALA A 120 -6.12 -3.55 -8.93
CA ALA A 120 -6.56 -4.90 -9.28
C ALA A 120 -7.87 -5.29 -8.57
N HIS A 121 -8.09 -4.80 -7.34
CA HIS A 121 -9.19 -5.21 -6.48
C HIS A 121 -9.88 -3.98 -5.87
N ASN A 122 -11.19 -3.87 -6.11
CA ASN A 122 -12.01 -2.74 -5.64
C ASN A 122 -12.16 -2.70 -4.10
N ASP A 123 -11.93 -3.82 -3.40
CA ASP A 123 -12.17 -3.98 -1.95
C ASP A 123 -10.89 -4.36 -1.17
N ILE A 124 -9.90 -3.46 -1.08
CA ILE A 124 -8.67 -3.66 -0.28
C ILE A 124 -8.98 -3.86 1.22
N THR A 125 -10.07 -3.26 1.70
CA THR A 125 -10.48 -3.35 3.12
C THR A 125 -10.96 -4.73 3.53
N LYS A 126 -11.36 -5.59 2.57
CA LYS A 126 -11.72 -6.99 2.83
C LYS A 126 -10.53 -7.95 2.70
N SER A 127 -9.44 -7.55 2.06
CA SER A 127 -8.33 -8.46 1.78
C SER A 127 -7.43 -8.71 2.99
N PHE A 128 -7.45 -7.83 4.00
CA PHE A 128 -6.61 -7.97 5.19
C PHE A 128 -7.46 -8.01 6.46
N SER A 129 -7.23 -9.01 7.31
CA SER A 129 -7.80 -9.14 8.65
C SER A 129 -7.10 -8.26 9.70
N CYS A 130 -6.07 -7.51 9.31
CA CYS A 130 -5.17 -6.79 10.21
C CYS A 130 -5.12 -5.28 9.92
N ARG A 131 -4.51 -4.51 10.83
CA ARG A 131 -4.33 -3.05 10.65
C ARG A 131 -3.26 -2.79 9.59
N VAL A 132 -3.63 -2.18 8.46
CA VAL A 132 -2.69 -1.82 7.39
C VAL A 132 -2.19 -0.38 7.59
N LEU A 133 -0.88 -0.18 7.57
CA LEU A 133 -0.21 1.10 7.76
C LEU A 133 0.67 1.39 6.55
N ALA A 134 0.26 2.38 5.75
CA ALA A 134 0.99 2.84 4.59
C ALA A 134 1.78 4.10 4.95
N ILE A 135 3.11 4.02 4.89
CA ILE A 135 4.01 5.06 5.37
C ILE A 135 4.63 5.74 4.15
N ARG A 136 4.36 7.03 4.01
CA ARG A 136 4.91 7.85 2.95
C ARG A 136 6.28 8.37 3.36
N GLN A 137 7.24 8.31 2.44
CA GLN A 137 8.52 8.97 2.63
C GLN A 137 8.32 10.51 2.57
N PRO A 138 8.84 11.29 3.53
CA PRO A 138 8.78 12.74 3.45
C PRO A 138 9.49 13.22 2.18
N PRO A 139 9.00 14.28 1.51
CA PRO A 139 9.63 14.79 0.30
C PRO A 139 11.07 15.20 0.63
N SER A 140 12.05 14.59 -0.04
CA SER A 140 13.43 15.05 0.07
C SER A 140 13.49 16.50 -0.40
N SER A 141 14.04 17.38 0.41
CA SER A 141 14.23 18.79 0.08
C SER A 141 15.22 18.94 -1.07
N SER A 142 14.74 18.82 -2.29
CA SER A 142 15.42 19.27 -3.52
C SER A 142 14.35 19.73 -4.53
N PRO A 143 14.28 21.04 -4.84
CA PRO A 143 13.31 21.56 -5.77
C PRO A 143 13.83 21.42 -7.20
N SER A 144 13.13 20.66 -8.05
CA SER A 144 13.35 20.69 -9.50
C SER A 144 12.04 20.48 -10.25
N GLY A 145 11.51 21.58 -10.80
CA GLY A 145 10.58 21.71 -11.94
C GLY A 145 9.23 20.97 -11.87
N THR A 146 8.05 21.59 -11.80
CA THR A 146 7.61 22.75 -12.61
C THR A 146 6.52 23.52 -11.87
N LYS A 147 6.71 24.83 -11.78
CA LYS A 147 5.72 25.82 -11.32
C LYS A 147 4.42 25.73 -12.13
N THR A 148 3.29 25.65 -11.43
CA THR A 148 2.11 26.47 -11.75
C THR A 148 1.57 27.10 -10.46
N ARG A 149 1.63 28.43 -10.42
CA ARG A 149 1.15 29.34 -9.36
C ARG A 149 -0.32 29.12 -9.01
N ARG A 150 -0.70 29.30 -7.73
CA ARG A 150 -1.30 30.56 -7.22
C ARG A 150 -1.52 30.56 -5.69
N THR A 151 -0.89 31.55 -5.03
CA THR A 151 -1.35 32.43 -3.91
C THR A 151 -1.96 31.78 -2.65
N SER A 152 -1.54 32.08 -1.41
CA SER A 152 -1.05 33.34 -0.85
C SER A 152 -0.44 33.16 0.56
N THR A 153 0.42 34.13 0.91
CA THR A 153 0.79 34.63 2.26
C THR A 153 1.65 33.75 3.19
N ALA A 154 2.95 34.05 3.21
CA ALA A 154 3.84 33.92 4.39
C ALA A 154 3.76 35.22 5.22
N PRO A 155 4.30 35.27 6.47
CA PRO A 155 5.74 35.54 6.59
C PRO A 155 6.48 34.91 7.80
N LEU A 156 7.79 34.64 7.59
CA LEU A 156 8.94 34.74 8.55
C LEU A 156 8.99 33.75 9.74
N SER A 157 10.12 33.32 10.29
CA SER A 157 11.55 33.29 9.97
C SER A 157 12.22 32.57 11.16
N LEU A 158 13.27 31.79 10.90
CA LEU A 158 14.33 31.34 11.82
C LEU A 158 13.93 30.73 13.18
N ASP A 159 14.20 29.43 13.37
CA ASP A 159 15.33 29.06 14.22
C ASP A 159 15.71 27.57 14.14
N SER A 160 16.99 27.38 14.41
CA SER A 160 17.78 26.18 14.61
C SER A 160 17.09 24.98 15.28
N SER A 161 17.62 23.80 14.95
CA SER A 161 17.62 22.54 15.72
C SER A 161 16.35 21.68 15.72
N THR A 162 16.52 20.48 15.16
CA THR A 162 15.90 19.21 15.59
C THR A 162 14.43 19.31 16.01
N ASN A 163 13.52 19.50 15.05
CA ASN A 163 12.12 19.22 15.29
C ASN A 163 11.68 18.04 14.43
N VAL A 164 11.74 16.87 15.05
CA VAL A 164 11.11 15.64 14.62
C VAL A 164 9.60 15.81 14.71
N ASP A 165 9.02 16.47 13.71
CA ASP A 165 7.58 16.75 13.67
C ASP A 165 6.80 15.51 13.19
N PHE A 166 6.85 14.44 13.98
CA PHE A 166 6.09 13.19 13.80
C PHE A 166 4.67 13.31 14.38
N SER A 167 3.89 14.28 13.92
CA SER A 167 2.48 14.38 14.34
C SER A 167 1.46 14.58 13.22
N GLN A 168 1.88 14.61 11.95
CA GLN A 168 0.92 14.50 10.84
C GLN A 168 0.81 13.05 10.35
N ILE A 169 -0.04 12.28 11.01
CA ILE A 169 -0.70 11.15 10.36
C ILE A 169 -1.73 11.78 9.41
N GLU A 170 -1.30 12.19 8.22
CA GLU A 170 -2.25 12.43 7.13
C GLU A 170 -2.87 11.08 6.76
N ILE A 171 -4.07 10.82 7.28
CA ILE A 171 -4.93 9.75 6.78
C ILE A 171 -5.44 10.21 5.41
N ALA A 172 -4.54 10.24 4.42
CA ALA A 172 -4.94 10.39 3.04
C ALA A 172 -5.60 9.06 2.65
N GLY A 173 -6.93 9.05 2.56
CA GLY A 173 -7.61 7.97 1.85
C GLY A 173 -6.96 7.83 0.47
N LEU A 174 -6.71 6.59 0.04
CA LEU A 174 -6.16 6.29 -1.29
C LEU A 174 -7.03 7.01 -2.32
N ARG A 175 -6.59 8.19 -2.79
CA ARG A 175 -7.27 8.88 -3.87
C ARG A 175 -6.94 8.11 -5.14
N LEU A 176 -7.87 7.25 -5.53
CA LEU A 176 -7.95 6.75 -6.90
C LEU A 176 -7.85 7.97 -7.84
N PRO A 177 -7.08 7.92 -8.93
CA PRO A 177 -7.23 8.91 -9.98
C PRO A 177 -8.70 8.97 -10.36
N ASP A 178 -9.27 10.17 -10.44
CA ASP A 178 -10.64 10.39 -10.89
C ASP A 178 -10.79 9.85 -12.31
N LEU A 179 -11.15 8.57 -12.44
CA LEU A 179 -11.56 8.01 -13.71
C LEU A 179 -12.91 8.65 -14.03
N PRO A 180 -13.03 9.41 -15.14
CA PRO A 180 -14.31 9.96 -15.51
C PRO A 180 -15.28 8.80 -15.70
N SER A 181 -16.35 8.78 -14.92
CA SER A 181 -17.43 7.81 -15.07
C SER A 181 -17.83 7.74 -16.55
N PRO A 182 -17.99 6.55 -17.15
CA PRO A 182 -18.45 6.46 -18.53
C PRO A 182 -19.80 7.16 -18.63
N LYS A 183 -19.85 8.24 -19.41
CA LYS A 183 -21.08 8.98 -19.68
C LYS A 183 -22.04 8.03 -20.39
N ILE A 184 -22.97 7.44 -19.64
CA ILE A 184 -24.12 6.76 -20.22
C ILE A 184 -24.88 7.83 -21.00
N PRO A 185 -24.99 7.76 -22.34
CA PRO A 185 -25.74 8.73 -23.08
C PRO A 185 -27.22 8.44 -22.86
N TYR A 186 -27.84 9.07 -21.87
CA TYR A 186 -29.29 9.14 -21.85
C TYR A 186 -29.73 9.97 -23.07
N ARG A 187 -30.35 9.31 -24.04
CA ARG A 187 -31.15 9.99 -25.04
C ARG A 187 -32.37 10.54 -24.32
N ILE A 188 -32.34 11.84 -24.02
CA ILE A 188 -33.53 12.61 -23.71
C ILE A 188 -34.42 12.49 -24.95
N CYS A 189 -35.51 11.72 -24.86
CA CYS A 189 -36.49 11.62 -25.94
C CYS A 189 -37.07 13.02 -26.21
N PRO A 190 -36.94 13.57 -27.43
CA PRO A 190 -37.35 14.94 -27.71
C PRO A 190 -38.85 15.05 -28.09
N SER A 191 -39.68 14.03 -27.86
CA SER A 191 -41.11 14.11 -28.21
C SER A 191 -42.03 13.57 -27.11
N PRO A 192 -43.08 14.33 -26.71
CA PRO A 192 -44.04 13.91 -25.69
C PRO A 192 -45.03 12.85 -26.20
N SER A 193 -44.97 12.45 -27.47
CA SER A 193 -45.93 11.52 -28.11
C SER A 193 -45.48 10.05 -28.15
N ALA A 194 -44.27 9.73 -27.69
CA ALA A 194 -43.70 8.37 -27.81
C ALA A 194 -44.16 7.39 -26.71
N ILE A 195 -44.91 7.84 -25.70
CA ILE A 195 -45.50 6.97 -24.69
C ILE A 195 -46.83 6.43 -25.22
N ILE A 196 -46.75 5.45 -26.11
CA ILE A 196 -47.92 4.69 -26.56
C ILE A 196 -48.40 3.85 -25.37
N TRP A 197 -49.42 4.34 -24.68
CA TRP A 197 -50.19 3.58 -23.71
C TRP A 197 -50.83 2.37 -24.41
N ARG A 198 -50.23 1.18 -24.22
CA ARG A 198 -50.93 -0.07 -24.54
C ARG A 198 -52.02 -0.28 -23.48
N SER A 199 -53.24 0.16 -23.77
CA SER A 199 -54.40 -0.25 -22.99
C SER A 199 -54.57 -1.77 -23.11
N ARG A 200 -54.48 -2.48 -21.98
CA ARG A 200 -54.87 -3.88 -21.88
C ARG A 200 -56.38 -3.95 -22.04
N LYS A 201 -56.89 -4.51 -23.15
CA LYS A 201 -58.27 -4.98 -23.21
C LYS A 201 -58.42 -6.19 -22.28
N SER A 202 -59.12 -5.97 -21.16
CA SER A 202 -59.72 -7.03 -20.36
C SER A 202 -60.77 -7.76 -21.20
N ARG A 203 -60.58 -9.05 -21.44
CA ARG A 203 -61.67 -9.96 -21.84
C ARG A 203 -61.92 -10.91 -20.67
N ARG A 204 -63.07 -10.74 -20.02
CA ARG A 204 -63.70 -11.72 -19.14
C ARG A 204 -64.99 -12.19 -19.82
N LYS A 205 -65.23 -13.50 -19.67
CA LYS A 205 -66.30 -14.36 -20.20
C LYS A 205 -66.13 -14.80 -21.64
#